data_AF-A0A2R9SW61-F1
#
_entry.id   AF-A0A2R9SW61-F1
#
_cell.length_a   1.000
_cell.length_b   1.000
_cell.length_c   1.000
_cell.angle_alpha   90.00
_cell.angle_beta   90.00
_cell.angle_gamma   90.00
#
_symmetry.space_group_name_H-M   'P 1'
#
loop_
_entity.id
_entity.type
_entity.pdbx_description
1 polymer ?
#
loop_
_entity_poly.entity_id
_entity_poly.type
_entity_poly.pdbx_seq_one_letter_code
_entity_poly.pdbx_strand_id
1 'polypeptide(L)'
;MLHDLEVKLLKILITYQAHRSRVPTLRLLKYLTGRKAVEILEGIESLERQGYIRFNVWRDMQSLIVLEEELLTITEWREVPYSGQLIEIR
;
A
#
# COMPACT_ATOMS: atom_id res chain seq x y z
N MET A 1 9.85 12.10 0.52
CA MET A 1 10.15 11.08 -0.51
C MET A 1 10.03 9.74 0.17
N LEU A 2 9.30 8.81 -0.44
CA LEU A 2 9.03 7.52 0.18
C LEU A 2 10.30 6.66 0.24
N HIS A 3 10.52 6.03 1.40
CA HIS A 3 11.57 5.03 1.60
C HIS A 3 11.13 3.66 1.06
N ASP A 4 12.08 2.75 0.79
CA ASP A 4 11.82 1.41 0.22
C ASP A 4 10.70 0.64 0.93
N LEU A 5 10.65 0.73 2.26
CA LEU A 5 9.60 0.08 3.04
C LEU A 5 8.22 0.70 2.78
N GLU A 6 8.13 2.02 2.73
CA GLU A 6 6.89 2.75 2.48
C GLU A 6 6.38 2.49 1.07
N VAL A 7 7.26 2.49 0.07
CA VAL A 7 6.92 2.12 -1.32
C VAL A 7 6.37 0.69 -1.37
N LYS A 8 7.04 -0.25 -0.69
CA LYS A 8 6.60 -1.66 -0.65
C LYS A 8 5.26 -1.81 0.07
N LEU A 9 5.06 -1.14 1.20
CA LEU A 9 3.80 -1.15 1.95
C LEU A 9 2.67 -0.58 1.10
N LEU A 10 2.87 0.57 0.46
CA LEU A 10 1.89 1.21 -0.40
C LEU A 10 1.48 0.29 -1.56
N LYS A 11 2.44 -0.34 -2.25
CA LYS A 11 2.16 -1.35 -3.28
C LYS A 11 1.28 -2.49 -2.77
N ILE A 12 1.64 -3.08 -1.62
CA ILE A 12 0.86 -4.18 -1.02
C ILE A 12 -0.56 -3.71 -0.71
N LEU A 13 -0.73 -2.51 -0.13
CA LEU A 13 -2.03 -1.96 0.25
C LEU A 13 -2.92 -1.71 -0.97
N ILE A 14 -2.40 -1.11 -2.04
CA ILE A 14 -3.10 -0.90 -3.32
C ILE A 14 -3.55 -2.24 -3.90
N THR A 15 -2.61 -3.18 -4.03
CA THR A 15 -2.90 -4.50 -4.60
C THR A 15 -3.97 -5.24 -3.78
N TYR A 16 -3.90 -5.15 -2.45
CA TYR A 16 -4.93 -5.76 -1.61
C TYR A 16 -6.26 -5.08 -1.77
N GLN A 17 -6.36 -3.75 -1.70
CA GLN A 17 -7.63 -3.05 -1.87
C GLN A 17 -8.29 -3.34 -3.22
N ALA A 18 -7.50 -3.48 -4.30
CA ALA A 18 -8.00 -3.80 -5.64
C ALA A 18 -8.53 -5.24 -5.77
N HIS A 19 -7.88 -6.22 -5.12
CA HIS A 19 -8.21 -7.64 -5.29
C HIS A 19 -8.99 -8.27 -4.12
N ARG A 20 -9.00 -7.61 -2.97
CA ARG A 20 -9.58 -8.08 -1.71
C ARG A 20 -10.28 -6.87 -1.08
N SER A 21 -11.56 -6.98 -0.75
CA SER A 21 -12.29 -5.89 -0.06
C SER A 21 -11.82 -5.64 1.39
N ARG A 22 -10.59 -6.04 1.73
CA ARG A 22 -10.02 -6.01 3.08
C ARG A 22 -8.52 -5.71 3.01
N VAL A 23 -8.08 -4.94 3.99
CA VAL A 23 -6.68 -4.55 4.18
C VAL A 23 -5.91 -5.73 4.77
N PRO A 24 -4.63 -5.93 4.36
CA PRO A 24 -3.80 -7.02 4.87
C PRO A 24 -3.57 -6.90 6.38
N THR A 25 -3.62 -8.05 7.06
CA THR A 25 -3.32 -8.11 8.50
C THR A 25 -1.85 -7.80 8.76
N LEU A 26 -1.54 -7.31 9.96
CA LEU A 26 -0.14 -7.08 10.38
C LEU A 26 0.72 -8.34 10.26
N ARG A 27 0.16 -9.53 10.52
CA ARG A 27 0.86 -10.82 10.33
C ARG A 27 1.27 -11.03 8.88
N LEU A 28 0.36 -10.77 7.95
CA LEU A 28 0.63 -10.88 6.52
C LEU A 28 1.62 -9.81 6.05
N LEU A 29 1.51 -8.57 6.54
CA LEU A 29 2.48 -7.52 6.23
C LEU A 29 3.89 -7.90 6.69
N LYS A 30 4.04 -8.47 7.89
CA LYS A 30 5.34 -9.01 8.34
C LYS A 30 5.89 -10.06 7.40
N TYR A 31 5.04 -11.00 6.94
CA TYR A 31 5.44 -12.03 6.00
C TYR A 31 5.87 -11.46 4.64
N LEU A 32 5.10 -10.53 4.07
CA LEU A 32 5.39 -9.96 2.74
C LEU A 32 6.56 -8.96 2.75
N THR A 33 6.74 -8.22 3.84
CA THR A 33 7.78 -7.20 3.96
C THR A 33 9.09 -7.75 4.50
N GLY A 34 9.04 -8.81 5.31
CA GLY A 34 10.19 -9.31 6.08
C GLY A 34 10.58 -8.41 7.26
N ARG A 35 9.73 -7.44 7.63
CA ARG A 35 10.03 -6.43 8.65
C ARG A 35 9.33 -6.68 9.97
N LYS A 36 9.83 -6.05 11.03
CA LYS A 36 9.21 -6.11 12.35
C LYS A 36 7.90 -5.32 12.36
N ALA A 37 7.03 -5.66 13.30
CA ALA A 37 5.74 -4.98 13.47
C ALA A 37 5.91 -3.47 13.68
N VAL A 38 6.90 -3.06 14.47
CA VAL A 38 7.17 -1.65 14.75
C VAL A 38 7.52 -0.87 13.47
N GLU A 39 8.45 -1.38 12.65
CA GLU A 39 8.84 -0.75 11.39
C GLU A 39 7.67 -0.65 10.41
N ILE A 40 6.78 -1.64 10.39
CA ILE A 40 5.58 -1.63 9.55
C ILE A 40 4.60 -0.57 10.02
N LEU A 41 4.37 -0.44 11.33
CA LEU A 41 3.47 0.55 11.89
C LEU A 41 4.01 1.97 11.67
N GLU A 42 5.31 2.17 11.85
CA GLU A 42 6.00 3.44 11.55
C GLU A 42 5.87 3.79 10.05
N GLY A 43 6.07 2.82 9.16
CA GLY A 43 5.90 3.03 7.72
C GLY A 43 4.45 3.37 7.34
N ILE A 44 3.46 2.74 7.97
CA ILE A 44 2.04 3.05 7.78
C ILE A 44 1.71 4.45 8.29
N GLU A 45 2.18 4.81 9.49
CA GLU A 45 2.00 6.16 10.05
C GLU A 45 2.64 7.22 9.17
N SER A 46 3.83 6.94 8.62
CA SER A 46 4.50 7.82 7.68
C SER A 46 3.72 7.99 6.37
N LEU A 47 3.16 6.91 5.81
CA LEU A 47 2.29 6.97 4.64
C LEU A 47 1.03 7.79 4.90
N GLU A 48 0.42 7.67 6.09
CA GLU A 48 -0.74 8.47 6.48
C GLU A 48 -0.37 9.95 6.61
N ARG A 49 0.72 10.26 7.31
CA ARG A 49 1.23 11.63 7.48
C ARG A 49 1.58 12.30 6.16
N GLN A 50 2.10 11.54 5.20
CA GLN A 50 2.46 12.04 3.88
C GLN A 50 1.25 12.12 2.93
N GLY A 51 0.07 11.63 3.33
CA GLY A 51 -1.15 11.76 2.54
C GLY A 51 -1.39 10.65 1.51
N TYR A 52 -0.61 9.56 1.55
CA TYR A 52 -0.78 8.42 0.65
C TYR A 52 -1.93 7.51 1.06
N ILE A 53 -2.24 7.46 2.36
CA ILE A 53 -3.32 6.65 2.91
C ILE A 53 -4.12 7.44 3.95
N ARG A 54 -5.35 7.01 4.23
CA ARG A 54 -6.17 7.51 5.33
C ARG A 54 -6.93 6.36 5.96
N PHE A 55 -7.13 6.38 7.28
CA PHE A 55 -8.11 5.50 7.92
C PHE A 55 -9.47 6.19 8.03
N ASN A 56 -10.54 5.53 7.59
CA ASN A 56 -11.92 5.99 7.81
C ASN A 56 -12.33 5.90 9.30
N VAL A 57 -11.75 4.96 10.02
CA VAL A 57 -11.91 4.76 11.46
C VAL A 57 -10.51 4.74 12.06
N TRP A 58 -10.23 5.64 13.01
CA TRP A 58 -8.89 5.85 13.56
C TRP A 58 -8.20 4.51 13.91
N ARG A 59 -7.07 4.22 13.24
CA ARG A 59 -6.21 3.04 13.47
C ARG A 59 -6.90 1.68 13.30
N ASP A 60 -8.11 1.63 12.74
CA ASP A 60 -8.65 0.36 12.26
C ASP A 60 -8.08 0.09 10.87
N MET A 61 -7.19 -0.90 10.79
CA MET A 61 -6.62 -1.31 9.51
C MET A 61 -7.70 -1.68 8.50
N GLN A 62 -8.86 -2.19 8.91
CA GLN A 62 -9.94 -2.54 7.97
C GLN A 62 -10.58 -1.33 7.29
N SER A 63 -10.32 -0.12 7.80
CA SER A 63 -10.87 1.13 7.31
C SER A 63 -9.90 1.95 6.45
N LEU A 64 -8.72 1.39 6.13
CA LEU A 64 -7.69 2.07 5.34
C LEU A 64 -8.17 2.28 3.89
N ILE A 65 -8.04 3.51 3.41
CA ILE A 65 -8.22 3.95 2.03
C ILE A 65 -6.88 4.45 1.51
N VAL A 66 -6.46 3.98 0.34
CA VAL A 66 -5.36 4.60 -0.41
C VAL A 66 -5.88 5.83 -1.16
N LEU A 67 -5.20 6.96 -1.02
CA LEU A 67 -5.58 8.22 -1.66
C LEU A 67 -4.96 8.27 -3.07
N GLU A 68 -5.84 8.26 -4.08
CA GLU A 68 -5.52 7.98 -5.49
C GLU A 68 -4.69 9.08 -6.18
N GLU A 69 -4.78 10.32 -5.71
CA GLU A 69 -4.15 11.50 -6.35
C GLU A 69 -2.61 11.46 -6.34
N GLU A 70 -1.98 10.73 -5.41
CA GLU A 70 -0.51 10.64 -5.38
C GLU A 70 0.06 9.39 -6.07
N LEU A 71 -0.79 8.43 -6.47
CA LEU A 71 -0.35 7.21 -7.17
C LEU A 71 0.28 7.53 -8.53
N LEU A 72 -0.23 8.57 -9.20
CA LEU A 72 0.25 9.03 -10.51
C LEU A 72 1.71 9.51 -10.53
N THR A 73 2.28 9.85 -9.37
CA THR A 73 3.70 10.23 -9.28
C THR A 73 4.65 9.06 -9.01
N ILE A 74 4.11 7.93 -8.53
CA ILE A 74 4.89 6.71 -8.24
C ILE A 74 4.78 5.70 -9.40
N THR A 75 3.72 5.80 -10.20
CA THR A 75 3.46 4.90 -11.32
C THR A 75 3.82 5.51 -12.68
N GLU A 76 5.00 5.18 -13.21
CA GLU A 76 5.17 4.99 -14.66
C GLU A 76 4.46 3.71 -15.16
N TRP A 77 3.32 3.34 -14.56
CA TRP A 77 2.51 2.22 -15.00
C TRP A 77 1.32 2.77 -15.79
N ARG A 78 1.44 2.76 -17.11
CA ARG A 78 0.29 2.94 -18.00
C ARG A 78 -0.65 1.74 -17.83
N GLU A 79 -1.94 2.01 -17.66
CA GLU A 79 -2.98 0.98 -17.57
C GLU A 79 -2.89 0.00 -18.74
N VAL A 80 -2.95 -1.30 -18.42
CA VAL A 80 -3.31 -2.33 -19.40
C VAL A 80 -4.78 -2.67 -19.13
N PRO A 81 -5.70 -2.30 -20.04
CA PRO A 81 -7.10 -2.58 -19.82
C PRO A 81 -7.32 -4.09 -20.02
N TYR A 82 -7.91 -4.73 -19.01
CA TYR A 82 -8.45 -6.08 -19.04
C TYR A 82 -7.47 -7.23 -19.33
N SER A 83 -6.71 -7.70 -18.32
CA SER A 83 -6.26 -9.11 -18.30
C SER A 83 -5.75 -9.68 -16.97
N GLY A 84 -5.71 -8.92 -15.87
CA GLY A 84 -5.43 -9.49 -14.54
C GLY A 84 -4.02 -10.09 -14.36
N GLN A 85 -3.04 -9.69 -15.17
CA GLN A 85 -1.63 -9.99 -14.93
C GLN A 85 -0.79 -8.71 -15.05
N LEU A 86 -0.01 -8.43 -14.01
CA LEU A 86 1.02 -7.39 -14.01
C LEU A 86 2.32 -8.02 -14.52
N ILE A 87 2.87 -7.48 -15.61
CA ILE A 87 4.18 -7.87 -16.14
C ILE A 87 5.11 -6.66 -16.04
N GLU A 88 6.28 -6.86 -15.43
CA GLU A 88 7.37 -5.90 -15.37
C GLU A 88 8.11 -5.88 -16.71
N ILE A 89 8.21 -4.71 -17.34
CA ILE A 89 9.08 -4.50 -18.50
C ILE A 89 10.23 -3.62 -18.03
N ARG A 90 11.46 -4.13 -18.21
CA ARG A 90 12.71 -3.44 -17.92
C ARG A 90 12.95 -2.27 -18.87
#